data_AF-A0A1U7WTM4-F1
#
_entry.id   AF-A0A1U7WTM4-F1
#
_cell.length_a   1.000
_cell.length_b   1.000
_cell.length_c   1.000
_cell.angle_alpha   90.00
_cell.angle_beta   90.00
_cell.angle_gamma   90.00
#
_symmetry.space_group_name_H-M   'P 1'
#
loop_
_entity.id
_entity.type
_entity.pdbx_description
1 polymer ?
#
loop_
_entity_poly.entity_id
_entity_poly.type
_entity_poly.pdbx_seq_one_letter_code
_entity_poly.pdbx_strand_id
1 'polypeptide(L)'
;MIHDEFFMETHTWKKAPTDPTRWVEDRAETTHGCYKINLEEYTQSLPPNEQGERPPISDEEENRIWLSTVGGPKKGIAYGLLDKLFRRYKAGLQGIGTSAQGEAIDSSTIASREDKIAKLTAEHEETKASEKKRFDTLQGQLERRDKQFDPL
;
A
#
# COMPACT_ATOMS: atom_id res chain seq x y z
N MET A 1 5.14 -23.09 -0.18
CA MET A 1 6.58 -23.34 -0.06
C MET A 1 7.19 -21.99 0.26
N ILE A 2 7.72 -21.87 1.46
CA ILE A 2 8.25 -20.64 2.04
C ILE A 2 9.49 -20.26 1.21
N HIS A 3 9.65 -18.98 0.90
CA HIS A 3 10.70 -18.52 -0.04
C HIS A 3 12.10 -18.97 0.40
N ASP A 4 12.36 -18.87 1.71
CA ASP A 4 13.56 -19.35 2.39
C ASP A 4 13.92 -20.80 2.01
N GLU A 5 12.94 -21.69 2.00
CA GLU A 5 13.12 -23.12 1.74
C GLU A 5 13.50 -23.39 0.27
N PHE A 6 12.81 -22.73 -0.67
CA PHE A 6 13.13 -22.86 -2.10
C PHE A 6 14.51 -22.27 -2.42
N PHE A 7 14.85 -21.15 -1.80
CA PHE A 7 16.15 -20.52 -1.99
C PHE A 7 17.26 -21.43 -1.46
N MET A 8 17.09 -22.00 -0.27
CA MET A 8 18.01 -22.99 0.30
C MET A 8 18.16 -24.22 -0.59
N GLU A 9 17.06 -24.77 -1.13
CA GLU A 9 17.11 -25.94 -2.02
C GLU A 9 17.89 -25.67 -3.31
N THR A 10 17.74 -24.47 -3.89
CA THR A 10 18.31 -24.14 -5.20
C THR A 10 19.71 -23.52 -5.12
N HIS A 11 20.08 -22.91 -4.00
CA HIS A 11 21.33 -22.16 -3.84
C HIS A 11 22.27 -22.77 -2.80
N THR A 12 21.95 -23.97 -2.31
CA THR A 12 22.88 -24.78 -1.54
C THR A 12 23.09 -26.15 -2.17
N TRP A 13 24.23 -26.75 -1.86
CA TRP A 13 24.57 -28.09 -2.31
C TRP A 13 25.21 -28.90 -1.20
N LYS A 14 25.08 -30.21 -1.33
CA LYS A 14 25.75 -31.21 -0.51
C LYS A 14 26.38 -32.24 -1.43
N LYS A 15 27.61 -32.67 -1.12
CA LYS A 15 28.29 -33.74 -1.88
C LYS A 15 27.82 -35.12 -1.43
N ALA A 16 27.63 -35.32 -0.12
CA ALA A 16 27.00 -36.49 0.46
C ALA A 16 25.95 -36.08 1.51
N PRO A 17 24.99 -36.96 1.88
CA PRO A 17 23.96 -36.64 2.87
C PRO A 17 24.51 -36.20 4.24
N THR A 18 25.69 -36.72 4.60
CA THR A 18 26.39 -36.44 5.86
C THR A 18 27.21 -35.14 5.80
N ASP A 19 27.44 -34.60 4.61
CA ASP A 19 28.25 -33.40 4.44
C ASP A 19 27.48 -32.13 4.85
N PRO A 20 28.20 -31.11 5.36
CA PRO A 20 27.59 -29.83 5.65
C PRO A 20 27.08 -29.17 4.37
N THR A 21 25.90 -28.56 4.48
CA THR A 21 25.32 -27.71 3.44
C THR A 21 26.30 -26.57 3.11
N ARG A 22 26.61 -26.38 1.84
CA ARG A 22 27.43 -25.25 1.37
C ARG A 22 26.63 -24.41 0.39
N TRP A 23 26.90 -23.11 0.39
CA TRP A 23 26.34 -22.20 -0.60
C TRP A 23 26.96 -22.44 -1.98
N VAL A 24 26.15 -22.26 -3.02
CA VAL A 24 26.61 -22.32 -4.42
C VAL A 24 27.49 -21.13 -4.77
N GLU A 25 27.20 -19.96 -4.20
CA GLU A 25 27.97 -18.72 -4.40
C GLU A 25 27.92 -17.82 -3.15
N ASP A 26 28.96 -17.01 -2.94
CA ASP A 26 29.07 -16.06 -1.81
C ASP A 26 27.89 -15.07 -1.76
N ARG A 27 27.36 -14.71 -2.95
CA ARG A 27 26.19 -13.85 -3.07
C ARG A 27 24.95 -14.47 -2.45
N ALA A 28 24.75 -15.78 -2.61
CA ALA A 28 23.60 -16.48 -2.06
C ALA A 28 23.67 -16.53 -0.54
N GLU A 29 24.86 -16.84 0.01
CA GLU A 29 25.12 -16.80 1.45
C GLU A 29 24.84 -15.41 2.03
N THR A 30 25.40 -14.38 1.41
CA THR A 30 25.23 -13.00 1.86
C THR A 30 23.76 -12.56 1.79
N THR A 31 23.07 -12.88 0.70
CA THR A 31 21.66 -12.52 0.49
C THR A 31 20.78 -13.17 1.53
N HIS A 32 20.94 -14.48 1.75
CA HIS A 32 20.16 -15.21 2.73
C HIS A 32 20.47 -14.72 4.15
N GLY A 33 21.75 -14.49 4.49
CA GLY A 33 22.14 -13.91 5.78
C GLY A 33 21.49 -12.56 6.04
N CYS A 34 21.56 -11.63 5.09
CA CYS A 34 20.89 -10.33 5.19
C CYS A 34 19.36 -10.47 5.30
N TYR A 35 18.77 -11.41 4.56
CA TYR A 35 17.34 -11.67 4.65
C TYR A 35 16.92 -12.12 6.05
N LYS A 36 17.64 -13.06 6.66
CA LYS A 36 17.34 -13.52 8.04
C LYS A 36 17.47 -12.38 9.06
N ILE A 37 18.48 -11.52 8.91
CA ILE A 37 18.65 -10.34 9.76
C ILE A 37 17.46 -9.40 9.62
N ASN A 38 17.09 -9.02 8.38
CA ASN A 38 15.97 -8.12 8.13
C ASN A 38 14.62 -8.70 8.61
N LEU A 39 14.43 -10.02 8.49
CA LEU A 39 13.25 -10.72 8.97
C LEU A 39 13.15 -10.68 10.51
N GLU A 40 14.27 -10.90 11.19
CA GLU A 40 14.35 -10.80 12.65
C GLU A 40 14.10 -9.36 13.11
N GLU A 41 14.75 -8.37 12.49
CA GLU A 41 14.54 -6.95 12.78
C GLU A 41 13.09 -6.50 12.55
N TYR A 42 12.44 -7.01 11.51
CA TYR A 42 11.03 -6.73 11.27
C TYR A 42 10.15 -7.39 12.34
N THR A 43 10.40 -8.66 12.66
CA THR A 43 9.71 -9.38 13.74
C THR A 43 9.83 -8.58 15.04
N GLN A 44 11.07 -8.32 15.48
CA GLN A 44 11.63 -7.13 16.17
C GLN A 44 10.74 -5.90 16.42
N SER A 45 10.13 -5.41 15.35
CA SER A 45 9.39 -4.15 15.33
C SER A 45 7.89 -4.31 15.58
N LEU A 46 7.34 -5.53 15.42
CA LEU A 46 5.92 -5.78 15.56
C LEU A 46 5.48 -5.70 17.02
N PRO A 47 4.31 -5.10 17.32
CA PRO A 47 3.79 -5.11 18.69
C PRO A 47 3.50 -6.56 19.13
N PRO A 48 3.92 -6.96 20.34
CA PRO A 48 3.52 -8.23 20.89
C PRO A 48 2.01 -8.25 21.15
N ASN A 49 1.40 -9.42 21.02
CA ASN A 49 0.01 -9.66 21.37
C ASN A 49 -0.18 -9.68 22.90
N GLU A 50 -1.42 -9.89 23.35
CA GLU A 50 -1.76 -9.93 24.79
C GLU A 50 -1.01 -11.01 25.59
N GLN A 51 -0.51 -12.04 24.91
CA GLN A 51 0.29 -13.12 25.49
C GLN A 51 1.80 -12.85 25.43
N GLY A 52 2.23 -11.70 24.91
CA GLY A 52 3.63 -11.35 24.72
C GLY A 52 4.29 -11.99 23.49
N GLU A 53 3.53 -12.72 22.68
CA GLU A 53 4.00 -13.34 21.45
C GLU A 53 3.88 -12.36 20.28
N ARG A 54 4.86 -12.37 19.38
CA ARG A 54 4.78 -11.56 18.17
C ARG A 54 3.94 -12.29 17.12
N PRO A 55 3.06 -11.58 16.40
CA PRO A 55 2.24 -12.21 15.38
C PRO A 55 3.13 -12.80 14.26
N PRO A 56 2.70 -13.91 13.63
CA PRO A 56 3.40 -14.47 12.49
C PRO A 56 3.44 -13.47 11.33
N ILE A 57 4.55 -13.47 10.59
CA ILE A 57 4.72 -12.64 9.41
C ILE A 57 3.88 -13.22 8.27
N SER A 58 3.14 -12.37 7.58
CA SER A 58 2.38 -12.70 6.36
C SER A 58 3.31 -12.92 5.16
N ASP A 59 2.87 -13.74 4.22
CA ASP A 59 3.60 -14.03 2.97
C ASP A 59 3.94 -12.74 2.19
N GLU A 60 3.06 -11.74 2.17
CA GLU A 60 3.30 -10.45 1.51
C GLU A 60 4.46 -9.68 2.16
N GLU A 61 4.49 -9.62 3.48
CA GLU A 61 5.54 -8.97 4.28
C GLU A 61 6.87 -9.68 4.10
N GLU A 62 6.88 -11.02 4.13
CA GLU A 62 8.06 -11.84 3.86
C GLU A 62 8.65 -11.54 2.47
N ASN A 63 7.78 -11.47 1.46
CA ASN A 63 8.18 -11.10 0.10
C ASN A 63 8.74 -9.67 0.01
N ARG A 64 8.17 -8.71 0.74
CA ARG A 64 8.69 -7.34 0.79
C ARG A 64 10.09 -7.29 1.41
N ILE A 65 10.30 -8.02 2.50
CA ILE A 65 11.59 -8.10 3.20
C ILE A 65 12.64 -8.78 2.30
N TRP A 66 12.26 -9.83 1.58
CA TRP A 66 13.15 -10.43 0.59
C TRP A 66 13.54 -9.42 -0.49
N LEU A 67 12.56 -8.72 -1.06
CA LEU A 67 12.78 -7.76 -2.13
C LEU A 67 13.63 -6.57 -1.70
N SER A 68 13.44 -6.04 -0.49
CA SER A 68 14.32 -4.99 0.04
C SER A 68 15.76 -5.49 0.16
N THR A 69 15.94 -6.74 0.58
CA THR A 69 17.27 -7.38 0.71
C THR A 69 17.98 -7.52 -0.63
N VAL A 70 17.29 -7.95 -1.69
CA VAL A 70 17.91 -8.14 -3.02
C VAL A 70 17.95 -6.87 -3.88
N GLY A 71 17.52 -5.72 -3.35
CA GLY A 71 17.49 -4.44 -4.07
C GLY A 71 16.32 -4.29 -5.06
N GLY A 72 15.27 -5.10 -4.88
CA GLY A 72 14.06 -5.08 -5.68
C GLY A 72 14.21 -5.73 -7.06
N PRO A 73 13.12 -5.76 -7.84
CA PRO A 73 13.14 -6.34 -9.18
C PRO A 73 13.88 -5.45 -10.18
N LYS A 74 14.93 -6.00 -10.81
CA LYS A 74 15.65 -5.33 -11.91
C LYS A 74 15.16 -5.89 -13.24
N LYS A 75 14.66 -5.02 -14.13
CA LYS A 75 14.02 -5.42 -15.41
C LYS A 75 12.89 -6.46 -15.23
N GLY A 76 12.15 -6.38 -14.12
CA GLY A 76 11.05 -7.30 -13.84
C GLY A 76 11.46 -8.68 -13.35
N ILE A 77 12.71 -8.86 -12.92
CA ILE A 77 13.19 -10.11 -12.32
C ILE A 77 13.88 -9.77 -11.00
N ALA A 78 13.53 -10.48 -9.92
CA ALA A 78 14.22 -10.39 -8.65
C ALA A 78 15.02 -11.68 -8.42
N TYR A 79 16.22 -11.53 -7.87
CA TYR A 79 17.10 -12.67 -7.59
C TYR A 79 16.45 -13.60 -6.56
N GLY A 80 16.50 -14.91 -6.85
CA GLY A 80 15.90 -15.95 -6.00
C GLY A 80 14.38 -16.02 -5.98
N LEU A 81 13.65 -15.13 -6.69
CA LEU A 81 12.19 -15.09 -6.66
C LEU A 81 11.57 -15.86 -7.84
N LEU A 82 10.61 -16.76 -7.59
CA LEU A 82 9.86 -17.43 -8.66
C LEU A 82 9.03 -16.43 -9.48
N ASP A 83 8.99 -16.60 -10.81
CA ASP A 83 8.23 -15.75 -11.76
C ASP A 83 6.74 -15.60 -11.38
N LYS A 84 6.15 -16.64 -10.78
CA LYS A 84 4.75 -16.63 -10.30
C LYS A 84 4.52 -15.70 -9.10
N LEU A 85 5.48 -15.63 -8.18
CA LEU A 85 5.41 -14.77 -6.98
C LEU A 85 5.70 -13.32 -7.35
N PHE A 86 6.60 -13.09 -8.31
CA PHE A 86 6.82 -11.76 -8.88
C PHE A 86 5.53 -11.14 -9.44
N ARG A 87 4.70 -11.93 -10.15
CA ARG A 87 3.41 -11.47 -10.67
C ARG A 87 2.44 -11.04 -9.56
N ARG A 88 2.40 -11.74 -8.43
CA ARG A 88 1.58 -11.35 -7.27
C ARG A 88 2.07 -10.07 -6.61
N TYR A 89 3.38 -9.93 -6.41
CA TYR A 89 3.98 -8.70 -5.90
C TYR A 89 3.70 -7.50 -6.81
N LYS A 90 3.83 -7.68 -8.14
CA LYS A 90 3.51 -6.64 -9.12
C LYS A 90 2.02 -6.26 -9.11
N ALA A 91 1.12 -7.23 -8.92
CA ALA A 91 -0.31 -6.99 -8.79
C ALA A 91 -0.67 -6.22 -7.50
N GLY A 92 0.00 -6.52 -6.38
CA GLY A 92 -0.15 -5.76 -5.13
C GLY A 92 0.40 -4.32 -5.20
N LEU A 93 1.43 -4.10 -6.02
CA LEU A 93 1.98 -2.77 -6.35
C LEU A 93 1.18 -2.01 -7.40
N GLN A 94 0.14 -2.60 -8.01
CA GLN A 94 -0.61 -1.97 -9.10
C GLN A 94 -1.36 -0.70 -8.68
N GLY A 95 -1.47 -0.42 -7.37
CA GLY A 95 -1.94 0.85 -6.81
C GLY A 95 -0.86 1.93 -6.61
N ILE A 96 0.42 1.58 -6.74
CA ILE A 96 1.57 2.48 -6.56
C ILE A 96 2.39 2.52 -7.86
N GLY A 97 1.89 3.27 -8.84
CA GLY A 97 2.78 3.91 -9.83
C GLY A 97 3.28 3.09 -11.02
N THR A 98 2.60 2.03 -11.47
CA THR A 98 2.87 1.46 -12.81
C THR A 98 1.68 1.61 -13.75
N SER A 99 1.70 2.71 -14.51
CA SER A 99 0.93 2.92 -15.73
C SER A 99 1.39 1.93 -16.80
N ALA A 100 0.82 0.71 -16.79
CA ALA A 100 0.88 -0.24 -17.90
C ALA A 100 -0.15 -1.36 -17.68
N GLN A 101 -1.37 -1.00 -17.33
CA GLN A 101 -2.51 -1.87 -17.62
C GLN A 101 -3.63 -0.95 -18.07
N GLY A 102 -3.71 -0.76 -19.39
CA GLY A 102 -4.94 -0.34 -20.02
C GLY A 102 -5.96 -1.46 -19.85
N GLU A 103 -6.44 -1.66 -18.62
CA GLU A 103 -7.80 -2.10 -18.44
C GLU A 103 -8.62 -0.99 -19.09
N ALA A 104 -9.30 -1.32 -20.18
CA ALA A 104 -10.13 -0.37 -20.90
C ALA A 104 -11.13 0.17 -19.88
N ILE A 105 -10.82 1.35 -19.32
CA ILE A 105 -11.73 2.02 -18.43
C ILE A 105 -12.90 2.34 -19.32
N ASP A 106 -13.99 1.60 -19.13
CA ASP A 106 -15.20 1.74 -19.91
C ASP A 106 -15.62 3.21 -19.85
N SER A 107 -15.53 3.88 -20.99
CA SER A 107 -15.79 5.31 -21.14
C SER A 107 -17.16 5.69 -20.59
N SER A 108 -18.12 4.75 -20.61
CA SER A 108 -19.45 4.93 -20.04
C SER A 108 -19.43 5.08 -18.52
N THR A 109 -18.52 4.38 -17.84
CA THR A 109 -18.35 4.45 -16.39
C THR A 109 -17.64 5.75 -15.98
N ILE A 110 -16.71 6.27 -16.78
CA ILE A 110 -16.10 7.60 -16.55
C ILE A 110 -17.17 8.68 -16.71
N ALA A 111 -17.90 8.67 -17.84
CA ALA A 111 -18.95 9.65 -18.10
C ALA A 111 -20.02 9.67 -17.00
N SER A 112 -20.45 8.49 -16.52
CA SER A 112 -21.40 8.38 -15.41
C SER A 112 -20.87 8.99 -14.10
N ARG A 113 -19.56 8.90 -13.83
CA ARG A 113 -18.95 9.53 -12.66
C ARG A 113 -18.82 11.03 -12.84
N GLU A 114 -18.43 11.50 -14.01
CA GLU A 114 -18.34 12.93 -14.34
C GLU A 114 -19.71 13.62 -14.21
N ASP A 115 -20.78 13.00 -14.71
CA ASP A 115 -22.15 13.51 -14.57
C ASP A 115 -22.58 13.61 -13.10
N LYS A 116 -22.23 12.61 -12.27
CA LYS A 116 -22.50 12.65 -10.82
C LYS A 116 -21.73 13.77 -10.13
N ILE A 117 -20.48 13.99 -10.50
CA ILE A 117 -19.66 15.09 -9.95
C ILE A 117 -20.27 16.43 -10.35
N ALA A 118 -20.64 16.61 -11.62
CA ALA A 118 -21.27 17.83 -12.11
C ALA A 118 -22.58 18.14 -11.37
N LYS A 119 -23.43 17.11 -11.18
CA LYS A 119 -24.69 17.24 -10.44
C LYS A 119 -24.47 17.64 -8.97
N LEU A 120 -23.60 16.94 -8.25
CA LEU A 120 -23.29 17.26 -6.85
C LEU A 120 -22.68 18.65 -6.71
N THR A 121 -21.87 19.07 -7.68
CA THR A 121 -21.26 20.41 -7.68
C THR A 121 -22.30 21.50 -7.86
N ALA A 122 -23.27 21.30 -8.77
CA ALA A 122 -24.37 22.24 -8.98
C ALA A 122 -25.28 22.36 -7.73
N GLU A 123 -25.66 21.23 -7.13
CA GLU A 123 -26.46 21.19 -5.89
C GLU A 123 -25.72 21.88 -4.73
N HIS A 124 -24.41 21.69 -4.62
CA HIS A 124 -23.60 22.34 -3.59
C HIS A 124 -23.53 23.87 -3.76
N GLU A 125 -23.37 24.37 -4.99
CA GLU A 125 -23.36 25.81 -5.22
C GLU A 125 -24.76 26.44 -5.04
N GLU A 126 -25.83 25.74 -5.40
CA GLU A 126 -27.21 26.21 -5.15
C GLU A 126 -27.51 26.29 -3.65
N THR A 127 -27.18 25.25 -2.89
CA THR A 127 -27.39 25.21 -1.42
C THR A 127 -26.61 26.34 -0.75
N LYS A 128 -25.32 26.49 -1.09
CA LYS A 128 -24.47 27.59 -0.60
C LYS A 128 -25.02 28.98 -0.94
N ALA A 129 -25.52 29.18 -2.15
CA ALA A 129 -26.15 30.46 -2.53
C ALA A 129 -27.44 30.73 -1.73
N SER A 130 -28.24 29.68 -1.48
CA SER A 130 -29.47 29.77 -0.69
C SER A 130 -29.18 30.08 0.79
N GLU A 131 -28.15 29.47 1.37
CA GLU A 131 -27.72 29.71 2.75
C GLU A 131 -27.16 31.12 2.93
N LYS A 132 -26.35 31.58 1.99
CA LYS A 132 -25.84 32.96 1.99
C LYS A 132 -26.98 33.98 2.01
N LYS A 133 -27.99 33.81 1.16
CA LYS A 133 -29.18 34.68 1.15
C LYS A 133 -29.94 34.66 2.48
N ARG A 134 -30.07 33.50 3.12
CA ARG A 134 -30.70 33.38 4.44
C ARG A 134 -29.90 34.13 5.50
N PHE A 135 -28.57 34.00 5.48
CA PHE A 135 -27.68 34.70 6.39
C PHE A 135 -27.80 36.23 6.22
N ASP A 136 -27.70 36.73 4.99
CA ASP A 136 -27.83 38.17 4.68
C ASP A 136 -29.19 38.72 5.14
N THR A 137 -30.26 37.94 4.95
CA THR A 137 -31.62 38.31 5.38
C THR A 137 -31.72 38.40 6.91
N LEU A 138 -31.18 37.42 7.63
CA LEU A 138 -31.18 37.40 9.09
C LEU A 138 -30.31 38.52 9.67
N GLN A 139 -29.15 38.79 9.08
CA GLN A 139 -28.27 39.89 9.46
C GLN A 139 -28.99 41.24 9.31
N GLY A 140 -29.68 41.47 8.19
CA GLY A 140 -30.48 42.68 7.99
C GLY A 140 -31.72 42.78 8.89
N GLN A 141 -32.25 41.67 9.40
CA GLN A 141 -33.32 41.69 10.42
C GLN A 141 -32.75 42.03 11.81
N LEU A 142 -31.59 41.51 12.17
CA LEU A 142 -30.90 41.82 13.43
C LEU A 142 -30.54 43.31 13.50
N GLU A 143 -29.91 43.87 12.47
CA GLU A 143 -29.54 45.29 12.45
C GLU A 143 -30.76 46.22 12.56
N ARG A 144 -31.91 45.81 12.00
CA ARG A 144 -33.17 46.54 12.16
C ARG A 144 -33.76 46.43 13.56
N ARG A 145 -33.60 45.29 14.24
CA ARG A 145 -34.01 45.15 15.65
C ARG A 145 -33.10 45.96 16.58
N ASP A 146 -31.79 45.92 16.38
CA ASP A 146 -30.85 46.69 17.23
C ASP A 146 -31.16 48.19 17.18
N LYS A 147 -31.45 48.74 15.99
CA LYS A 147 -31.92 50.13 15.82
C LYS A 147 -33.26 50.44 16.49
N GLN A 148 -34.09 49.43 16.75
CA GLN A 148 -35.38 49.57 17.43
C GLN A 148 -35.24 49.50 18.96
N PHE A 149 -34.16 48.90 19.46
CA PHE A 149 -33.91 48.69 20.89
C PHE A 149 -32.82 49.60 21.48
N ASP A 150 -32.14 50.43 20.70
CA ASP A 150 -31.30 51.54 21.20
C ASP A 150 -32.19 52.70 21.68
N PRO A 151 -32.41 52.89 23.00
CA PRO A 151 -33.11 54.05 23.52
C PRO A 151 -32.10 55.21 23.61
N LEU A 152 -32.52 56.39 23.17
CA LEU A 152 -31.84 57.67 23.43
C LEU A 152 -31.59 57.89 24.93
#